data_AF-A0A1F9PXN5-F1
#
_entry.id   AF-A0A1F9PXN5-F1
#
_cell.length_a   1.000
_cell.length_b   1.000
_cell.length_c   1.000
_cell.angle_alpha   90.00
_cell.angle_beta   90.00
_cell.angle_gamma   90.00
#
_symmetry.space_group_name_H-M   'P 1'
#
loop_
_entity.id
_entity.type
_entity.pdbx_description
1 polymer ?
#
loop_
_entity_poly.entity_id
_entity_poly.type
_entity_poly.pdbx_seq_one_letter_code
_entity_poly.pdbx_strand_id
1 'polypeptide(L)' 'MALVSIVGEGLRTRRRVAVKCFTAVSDADVNIEMISFGTSTAAHYFLVREGKLDTTIKALHDIFFN' A
#
# COMPACT_ATOMS: atom_id res chain seq x y z
N MET A 1 11.49 -9.80 5.15
CA MET A 1 10.36 -9.32 4.31
C MET A 1 9.44 -8.51 5.20
N ALA A 2 8.78 -7.47 4.66
CA ALA A 2 7.88 -6.63 5.45
C ALA A 2 6.46 -6.68 4.88
N LEU A 3 5.46 -6.80 5.77
CA LEU A 3 4.05 -6.72 5.46
C LEU A 3 3.56 -5.28 5.67
N VAL A 4 2.99 -4.70 4.63
CA VAL A 4 2.40 -3.37 4.67
C VAL A 4 0.89 -3.50 4.54
N SER A 5 0.17 -2.82 5.42
CA SER A 5 -1.29 -2.78 5.41
C SER A 5 -1.78 -1.36 5.27
N ILE A 6 -2.67 -1.13 4.31
CA ILE A 6 -3.44 0.11 4.21
C ILE A 6 -4.80 -0.14 4.83
N VAL A 7 -5.13 0.65 5.84
CA VAL A 7 -6.37 0.54 6.60
C VAL A 7 -7.22 1.80 6.41
N GLY A 8 -8.53 1.63 6.36
CA GLY A 8 -9.44 2.75 6.24
C GLY A 8 -10.88 2.36 5.91
N GLU A 9 -11.81 3.23 6.30
CA GLU A 9 -13.20 3.07 5.91
C GLU A 9 -13.39 3.36 4.41
N GLY A 10 -14.11 2.47 3.73
CA GLY A 10 -14.44 2.65 2.32
C GLY A 10 -13.32 2.27 1.34
N LEU A 11 -12.28 1.55 1.76
CA LEU A 11 -11.25 1.05 0.83
C LEU A 11 -11.84 0.22 -0.33
N ARG A 12 -12.91 -0.54 -0.05
CA ARG A 12 -13.62 -1.34 -1.08
C ARG A 12 -14.54 -0.51 -1.98
N THR A 13 -15.12 0.58 -1.47
CA THR A 13 -16.14 1.36 -2.18
C THR A 13 -15.57 2.57 -2.90
N ARG A 14 -14.48 3.15 -2.39
CA ARG A 14 -13.76 4.26 -3.01
C ARG A 14 -12.88 3.73 -4.13
N ARG A 15 -13.29 4.01 -5.37
CA ARG A 15 -12.51 3.68 -6.56
C ARG A 15 -11.13 4.35 -6.52
N ARG A 16 -10.15 3.71 -7.16
CA ARG A 16 -8.77 4.17 -7.34
C ARG A 16 -7.87 4.19 -6.09
N VAL A 17 -8.35 3.77 -4.91
CA VAL A 17 -7.47 3.73 -3.72
C VAL A 17 -6.32 2.75 -3.91
N ALA A 18 -6.58 1.54 -4.42
CA ALA A 18 -5.54 0.57 -4.74
C ALA A 18 -4.56 1.08 -5.80
N VAL A 19 -5.07 1.75 -6.85
CA VAL A 19 -4.22 2.36 -7.88
C VAL A 19 -3.31 3.43 -7.28
N LYS A 20 -3.88 4.36 -6.50
CA LYS A 20 -3.14 5.43 -5.83
C LYS A 20 -2.02 4.87 -4.94
N CYS A 21 -2.31 3.81 -4.19
CA CYS A 21 -1.33 3.08 -3.39
C CYS A 21 -0.20 2.51 -4.25
N PHE A 22 -0.51 1.64 -5.21
CA PHE A 22 0.54 0.92 -5.94
C PHE A 22 1.32 1.82 -6.89
N THR A 23 0.70 2.89 -7.40
CA THR A 23 1.42 3.94 -8.12
C THR A 23 2.44 4.60 -7.21
N ALA A 24 2.08 5.01 -5.99
CA ALA A 24 3.04 5.63 -5.06
C ALA A 24 4.20 4.69 -4.70
N VAL A 25 3.93 3.40 -4.50
CA VAL A 25 4.97 2.40 -4.22
C VAL A 25 5.88 2.20 -5.44
N SER A 26 5.31 2.17 -6.65
CA SER A 26 6.07 2.06 -7.90
C SER A 26 6.92 3.30 -8.18
N ASP A 27 6.38 4.50 -7.97
CA ASP A 27 7.08 5.78 -8.18
C ASP A 27 8.27 5.93 -7.21
N ALA A 28 8.22 5.26 -6.06
CA ALA A 28 9.30 5.19 -5.08
C ALA A 28 10.35 4.10 -5.39
N ASP A 29 10.29 3.46 -6.56
CA ASP A 29 11.18 2.37 -6.97
C ASP A 29 11.21 1.22 -5.94
N VAL A 30 10.02 0.80 -5.51
CA VAL A 30 9.82 -0.34 -4.62
C VAL A 30 9.07 -1.44 -5.33
N ASN A 31 9.66 -2.64 -5.34
CA ASN A 31 9.01 -3.83 -5.85
C ASN A 31 7.99 -4.39 -4.83
N ILE A 32 6.78 -4.69 -5.31
CA ILE A 32 5.74 -5.40 -4.55
C ILE A 32 5.90 -6.89 -4.83
N GLU A 33 6.22 -7.67 -3.80
CA GLU A 33 6.48 -9.11 -3.94
C GLU A 33 5.18 -9.93 -3.92
N MET A 34 4.16 -9.44 -3.24
CA MET A 34 2.84 -10.08 -3.17
C MET A 34 1.78 -9.05 -2.85
N ILE A 35 0.60 -9.23 -3.44
CA ILE A 35 -0.61 -8.48 -3.09
C ILE A 35 -1.62 -9.47 -2.51
N SER A 36 -2.19 -9.14 -1.35
CA SER A 36 -3.24 -9.94 -0.72
C SER A 36 -4.45 -9.07 -0.41
N PHE A 37 -5.52 -9.33 -1.16
CA PHE A 37 -6.85 -8.78 -0.91
C PHE A 37 -7.70 -9.88 -0.29
N GLY A 38 -7.86 -9.83 1.03
CA GLY A 38 -8.61 -10.82 1.80
C GLY A 38 -10.07 -10.42 2.07
N THR A 39 -10.64 -11.04 3.10
CA THR A 39 -12.01 -10.83 3.59
C THR A 39 -12.25 -9.50 4.31
N SER A 40 -11.18 -8.76 4.60
CA SER A 40 -11.29 -7.47 5.28
C SER A 40 -11.84 -6.41 4.32
N THR A 41 -12.97 -5.80 4.67
CA THR A 41 -13.52 -4.63 3.96
C THR A 41 -12.74 -3.34 4.27
N ALA A 42 -11.90 -3.38 5.30
CA ALA A 42 -11.23 -2.22 5.88
C ALA A 42 -9.70 -2.26 5.75
N ALA A 43 -9.12 -3.30 5.13
CA ALA A 43 -7.67 -3.41 4.97
C ALA A 43 -7.25 -4.07 3.65
N HIS A 44 -6.20 -3.54 3.03
CA HIS A 44 -5.51 -4.15 1.89
C HIS A 44 -4.05 -4.40 2.28
N TYR A 45 -3.50 -5.55 1.87
CA TYR A 45 -2.18 -5.98 2.29
C TYR A 45 -1.27 -6.23 1.09
N PHE A 46 0.01 -5.92 1.26
CA PHE A 46 1.05 -6.29 0.30
C PHE A 46 2.41 -6.48 0.98
N LEU A 47 3.28 -7.24 0.33
CA LEU A 47 4.62 -7.56 0.81
C LEU A 47 5.68 -6.79 0.02
N VAL A 48 6.70 -6.29 0.72
CA VAL A 48 7.88 -5.66 0.14
C VAL A 48 9.16 -6.20 0.78
N ARG A 49 10.30 -5.93 0.15
CA ARG A 49 11.60 -6.16 0.77
C ARG A 49 11.74 -5.30 2.02
N GLU A 50 12.30 -5.88 3.07
CA GLU A 50 12.42 -5.25 4.38
C GLU A 50 13.24 -3.96 4.35
N GLY A 51 14.34 -3.94 3.58
CA GLY A 51 15.14 -2.73 3.36
C GLY A 51 14.44 -1.61 2.57
N LYS A 52 13.24 -1.85 2.03
CA LYS A 52 12.42 -0.84 1.35
C LYS A 52 11.21 -0.39 2.20
N LEU A 53 11.07 -0.89 3.42
CA LEU A 53 9.92 -0.58 4.29
C LEU A 53 9.77 0.93 4.51
N ASP A 54 10.81 1.61 4.97
CA ASP A 54 10.75 3.04 5.28
C ASP A 54 10.41 3.90 4.05
N THR A 55 11.01 3.58 2.90
CA THR A 55 10.70 4.21 1.61
C THR A 55 9.23 4.01 1.23
N THR A 56 8.72 2.79 1.42
CA THR A 56 7.32 2.43 1.13
C THR A 56 6.36 3.22 2.00
N ILE A 57 6.61 3.27 3.32
CA ILE A 57 5.76 3.97 4.27
C ILE A 57 5.77 5.47 3.98
N LYS A 58 6.94 6.07 3.74
CA LYS A 58 7.04 7.49 3.39
C LYS A 58 6.26 7.83 2.12
N ALA A 59 6.44 7.06 1.04
CA ALA A 59 5.72 7.27 -0.22
C ALA A 59 4.19 7.17 -0.06
N LEU A 60 3.72 6.21 0.74
CA LEU A 60 2.31 6.09 1.06
C LEU A 60 1.79 7.26 1.91
N HIS A 61 2.57 7.72 2.89
CA HIS A 61 2.17 8.89 3.68
C HIS A 61 2.10 10.15 2.81
N ASP A 62 3.07 10.36 1.95
CA ASP A 62 3.10 11.51 1.03
C ASP A 62 1.89 11.52 0.10
N ILE A 63 1.42 10.37 -0.39
CA ILE A 63 0.27 10.34 -1.30
C ILE A 63 -1.09 10.48 -0.59
N PHE A 64 -1.20 10.06 0.68
CA PHE A 64 -2.48 10.05 1.41
C PHE A 64 -2.67 11.22 2.39
N PHE A 65 -1.60 11.82 2.90
CA PHE A 65 -1.66 12.78 4.00
C PHE A 65 -0.87 14.08 3.80
N ASN A 66 -0.06 14.20 2.73
CA ASN A 66 0.42 15.50 2.25
C ASN A 66 -0.50 16.02 1.14
#